data_AF-A0A9D0VD82-F1
#
_entry.id   AF-A0A9D0VD82-F1
#
_cell.length_a   1.000
_cell.length_b   1.000
_cell.length_c   1.000
_cell.angle_alpha   90.00
_cell.angle_beta   90.00
_cell.angle_gamma   90.00
#
_symmetry.space_group_name_H-M   'P 1'
#
loop_
_entity.id
_entity.type
_entity.pdbx_description
1 polymer ?
#
loop_
_entity_poly.entity_id
_entity_poly.type
_entity_poly.pdbx_seq_one_letter_code
_entity_poly.pdbx_strand_id
1 'polypeptide(L)'
;MIALFALWSALPVQASSLDLLEVGGAWGTPAATNPTAVWWNPAGLAIEGGTQVTLEVAPTFGRVIATRSNPDYGSVDPTLFDPAPGDPVAPDSYDYSGTDTLSFVGAVPFLGVSSDLM
;
A
#
# COMPACT_ATOMS: atom_id res chain seq x y z
N MET A 1 -31.53 -37.64 -19.31
CA MET A 1 -31.32 -36.95 -18.02
C MET A 1 -29.82 -36.97 -17.74
N ILE A 2 -29.22 -35.80 -17.98
CA ILE A 2 -27.86 -35.26 -17.76
C ILE A 2 -26.76 -36.21 -17.24
N ALA A 3 -25.77 -36.45 -18.11
CA ALA A 3 -24.41 -36.84 -17.71
C ALA A 3 -23.63 -35.57 -17.33
N LEU A 4 -23.14 -35.51 -16.09
CA LEU A 4 -22.33 -34.41 -15.57
C LEU A 4 -20.84 -34.75 -15.77
N PHE A 5 -20.25 -34.28 -16.87
CA PHE A 5 -18.80 -34.29 -17.08
C PHE A 5 -18.19 -33.09 -16.33
N ALA A 6 -17.59 -33.34 -15.17
CA ALA A 6 -16.77 -32.34 -14.48
C ALA A 6 -15.38 -32.30 -15.12
N LEU A 7 -15.16 -31.31 -15.99
CA LEU A 7 -13.87 -30.97 -16.56
C LEU A 7 -13.02 -30.30 -15.47
N TRP A 8 -12.32 -31.08 -14.66
CA TRP A 8 -11.22 -30.59 -13.82
C TRP A 8 -10.07 -30.20 -14.75
N SER A 9 -10.09 -28.95 -15.21
CA SER A 9 -8.92 -28.33 -15.83
C SER A 9 -7.90 -28.09 -14.73
N ALA A 10 -6.93 -28.99 -14.64
CA ALA A 10 -5.65 -28.73 -14.00
C ALA A 10 -5.00 -27.57 -14.75
N LEU A 11 -5.28 -26.34 -14.30
CA LEU A 11 -4.48 -25.20 -14.68
C LEU A 11 -3.05 -25.49 -14.19
N PRO A 12 -2.03 -25.44 -15.05
CA PRO A 12 -0.67 -25.44 -14.54
C PRO A 12 -0.54 -24.21 -13.64
N VAL A 13 -0.45 -24.44 -12.33
CA VAL A 13 0.11 -23.47 -11.40
C VAL A 13 1.57 -23.33 -11.81
N GLN A 14 1.80 -22.44 -12.78
CA GLN A 14 3.13 -21.99 -13.11
C GLN A 14 3.58 -21.17 -11.91
N ALA A 15 4.49 -21.74 -11.13
CA ALA A 15 5.31 -20.99 -10.20
C ALA A 15 6.16 -20.02 -11.03
N SER A 16 5.57 -18.89 -11.41
CA SER A 16 6.33 -17.71 -11.84
C SER A 16 7.12 -17.31 -10.60
N SER A 17 8.41 -17.58 -10.67
CA SER A 17 9.36 -17.35 -9.60
C SER A 17 9.22 -15.92 -9.08
N LEU A 18 8.95 -15.79 -7.78
CA LEU A 18 9.15 -14.56 -6.99
C LEU A 18 10.61 -14.03 -7.04
N ASP A 19 11.48 -14.68 -7.82
CA ASP A 19 12.83 -14.28 -8.21
C ASP A 19 12.87 -13.15 -9.27
N LEU A 20 11.69 -12.64 -9.66
CA LEU A 20 11.52 -11.37 -10.37
C LEU A 20 10.89 -10.30 -9.45
N LEU A 21 11.23 -10.32 -8.15
CA LEU A 21 11.30 -9.07 -7.40
C LEU A 21 12.55 -8.29 -7.87
N GLU A 22 12.60 -8.04 -9.18
CA GLU A 22 13.56 -7.19 -9.85
C GLU A 22 13.44 -5.82 -9.21
N VAL A 23 14.55 -5.21 -8.82
CA VAL A 23 14.60 -3.82 -8.35
C VAL A 23 14.15 -2.93 -9.51
N GLY A 24 12.83 -2.77 -9.69
CA GLY A 24 12.20 -2.09 -10.82
C GLY A 24 11.05 -2.82 -11.53
N GLY A 25 10.71 -4.07 -11.17
CA GLY A 25 9.65 -4.84 -11.85
C GLY A 25 9.93 -5.03 -13.35
N ALA A 26 8.90 -5.23 -14.18
CA ALA A 26 9.03 -5.47 -15.64
C ALA A 26 9.80 -4.36 -16.41
N TRP A 27 10.01 -3.21 -15.78
CA TRP A 27 10.68 -2.03 -16.32
C TRP A 27 12.14 -1.87 -15.84
N GLY A 28 12.58 -2.71 -14.89
CA GLY A 28 13.95 -2.74 -14.37
C GLY A 28 14.93 -3.54 -15.24
N THR A 29 14.42 -4.26 -16.25
CA THR A 29 15.26 -5.14 -17.07
C THR A 29 16.18 -4.34 -18.00
N PRO A 30 17.38 -4.87 -18.32
CA PRO A 30 18.25 -4.28 -19.34
C PRO A 30 17.60 -4.16 -20.73
N ALA A 31 16.50 -4.90 -20.97
CA ALA A 31 15.76 -4.93 -22.23
C ALA A 31 14.50 -4.06 -22.22
N ALA A 32 14.22 -3.29 -21.16
CA ALA A 32 13.07 -2.40 -21.10
C ALA A 32 13.29 -1.18 -22.02
N THR A 33 12.44 -1.02 -23.03
CA THR A 33 12.57 0.02 -24.07
C THR A 33 11.45 1.06 -24.06
N ASN A 34 10.43 0.88 -23.22
CA ASN A 34 9.31 1.80 -23.09
C ASN A 34 9.70 3.09 -22.34
N PRO A 35 8.96 4.20 -22.50
CA PRO A 35 9.24 5.47 -21.80
C PRO A 35 9.39 5.36 -20.28
N THR A 36 8.80 4.33 -19.65
CA THR A 36 8.84 4.11 -18.19
C THR A 36 10.17 3.49 -17.73
N ALA A 37 10.98 2.96 -18.66
CA ALA A 37 12.36 2.56 -18.40
C ALA A 37 13.26 3.74 -17.97
N VAL A 38 12.86 5.00 -18.18
CA VAL A 38 13.64 6.19 -17.77
C VAL A 38 14.02 6.18 -16.28
N TRP A 39 13.18 5.56 -15.44
CA TRP A 39 13.36 5.51 -13.99
C TRP A 39 14.39 4.49 -13.52
N TRP A 40 14.65 3.45 -14.33
CA TRP A 40 15.43 2.27 -13.91
C TRP A 40 16.62 2.00 -14.83
N ASN A 41 16.43 2.15 -16.14
CA ASN A 41 17.43 1.94 -17.18
C ASN A 41 17.19 2.89 -18.38
N PRO A 42 17.61 4.16 -18.30
CA PRO A 42 17.39 5.11 -19.39
C PRO A 42 18.12 4.74 -20.68
N ALA A 43 19.15 3.89 -20.63
CA ALA A 43 19.88 3.43 -21.82
C ALA A 43 19.01 2.50 -22.70
N GLY A 44 18.02 1.81 -22.12
CA GLY A 44 17.10 0.93 -22.85
C GLY A 44 16.22 1.69 -23.85
N LEU A 45 15.94 2.98 -23.60
CA LEU A 45 15.16 3.85 -24.50
C LEU A 45 15.82 4.02 -25.88
N ALA A 46 17.13 3.84 -25.99
CA ALA A 46 17.86 3.99 -27.24
C ALA A 46 17.81 2.73 -28.13
N ILE A 47 17.28 1.61 -27.61
CA ILE A 47 17.25 0.32 -28.32
C ILE A 47 16.03 0.24 -29.26
N GLU A 48 14.92 0.89 -28.90
CA GLU A 48 13.70 0.89 -29.70
C GLU A 48 13.59 2.16 -30.53
N GLY A 49 13.32 1.99 -31.83
CA GLY A 49 13.13 3.10 -32.76
C GLY A 49 11.69 3.60 -32.81
N GLY A 50 11.50 4.82 -33.30
CA GLY A 50 10.21 5.48 -33.45
C GLY A 50 9.76 6.32 -32.26
N THR A 51 8.54 6.86 -32.37
CA THR A 51 7.93 7.70 -31.33
C THR A 51 6.90 6.89 -30.54
N GLN A 52 7.08 6.82 -29.23
CA GLN A 52 6.17 6.13 -28.31
C GLN A 52 5.52 7.14 -27.34
N VAL A 53 4.26 6.88 -27.01
CA VAL A 53 3.52 7.60 -25.98
C VAL A 53 2.94 6.58 -25.01
N THR A 54 3.21 6.76 -23.72
CA THR A 54 2.81 5.82 -22.68
C THR A 54 2.15 6.55 -21.53
N LEU A 55 0.98 6.06 -21.12
CA LEU A 55 0.29 6.46 -19.90
C LEU A 55 0.24 5.26 -18.96
N GLU A 56 0.82 5.41 -17.78
CA GLU A 56 0.79 4.42 -16.71
C GLU A 56 0.18 5.02 -15.44
N VAL A 57 -0.47 4.17 -14.65
CA VAL A 57 -1.03 4.55 -13.34
C VAL A 57 -0.70 3.43 -12.37
N ALA A 58 0.06 3.76 -11.32
CA ALA A 58 0.37 2.84 -10.24
C ALA A 58 -0.56 3.11 -9.04
N PRO A 59 -1.56 2.26 -8.77
CA PRO A 59 -2.39 2.40 -7.58
C PRO A 59 -1.57 2.01 -6.33
N THR A 60 -1.68 2.82 -5.29
CA THR A 60 -1.03 2.60 -4.00
C THR A 60 -2.08 2.45 -2.92
N PHE A 61 -1.99 1.37 -2.16
CA PHE A 61 -2.87 1.09 -1.03
C PHE A 61 -2.03 1.06 0.24
N GLY A 62 -2.41 1.88 1.21
CA GLY A 62 -1.70 1.96 2.48
C GLY A 62 -2.66 1.85 3.65
N ARG A 63 -2.19 1.18 4.70
CA ARG A 63 -2.86 1.12 5.99
C ARG A 63 -1.85 1.33 7.09
N VAL A 64 -2.07 2.35 7.90
CA VAL A 64 -1.29 2.65 9.10
C VAL A 64 -2.15 2.29 10.30
N ILE A 65 -1.59 1.46 11.18
CA ILE A 65 -2.23 1.09 12.45
C ILE A 65 -1.39 1.73 13.54
N ALA A 66 -2.01 2.59 14.34
CA ALA A 66 -1.39 3.22 15.49
C ALA A 66 -2.05 2.70 16.75
N THR A 67 -1.28 2.06 17.62
CA THR A 67 -1.73 1.61 18.93
C THR A 67 -1.21 2.57 19.98
N ARG A 68 -2.12 3.06 20.84
CA ARG A 68 -1.77 3.90 21.98
C ARG A 68 -2.08 3.15 23.28
N SER A 69 -1.08 3.03 24.13
CA SER A 69 -1.25 2.59 25.51
C SER A 69 -1.84 3.73 26.34
N ASN A 70 -2.58 3.41 27.40
CA ASN A 70 -3.02 4.43 28.34
C ASN A 70 -1.78 5.00 29.05
N PRO A 71 -1.48 6.31 28.94
CA PRO A 71 -0.39 6.90 29.70
C PRO A 71 -0.69 6.82 31.20
N ASP A 72 0.33 6.59 32.02
CA ASP A 72 0.19 6.73 33.46
C ASP A 72 0.13 8.22 33.82
N TYR A 73 -1.06 8.71 34.15
CA TYR A 73 -1.29 10.09 34.58
C TYR A 73 -1.12 10.29 36.09
N GLY A 74 -0.68 9.24 36.80
CA GLY A 74 -0.64 9.22 38.26
C GLY A 74 -2.02 8.98 38.87
N SER A 75 -2.05 8.83 40.19
CA SER A 75 -3.28 8.68 40.97
C SER A 75 -3.87 10.03 41.34
N VAL A 76 -5.17 10.23 41.09
CA VAL A 76 -5.93 11.36 41.65
C VAL A 76 -6.16 11.09 43.14
N ASP A 77 -5.83 12.04 44.02
CA ASP A 77 -6.20 11.97 45.43
C ASP A 77 -7.70 12.26 45.58
N PRO A 78 -8.53 11.26 45.95
CA PRO A 78 -9.97 11.45 46.07
C PRO A 78 -10.34 12.36 47.24
N THR A 79 -9.42 12.65 48.17
CA THR A 79 -9.67 13.53 49.32
C THR A 79 -9.61 15.02 48.97
N LEU A 80 -9.07 15.37 47.79
CA LEU A 80 -9.07 16.75 47.29
C LEU A 80 -10.41 17.16 46.66
N PHE A 81 -11.28 16.19 46.38
CA PHE A 81 -12.63 16.41 45.88
C PHE A 81 -13.60 15.73 46.84
N ASP A 82 -14.12 16.46 47.83
CA ASP A 82 -15.22 16.00 48.68
C ASP A 82 -16.54 16.39 48.00
N PRO A 83 -17.19 15.50 47.21
CA PRO A 83 -18.44 15.83 46.55
C PRO A 83 -19.52 16.08 47.60
N ALA A 84 -20.34 17.11 47.40
CA ALA A 84 -21.46 17.34 48.29
C ALA A 84 -22.43 16.14 48.24
N PRO A 85 -23.18 15.86 49.32
CA PRO A 85 -24.14 14.76 49.34
C PRO A 85 -25.14 14.86 48.18
N GLY A 86 -25.05 13.94 47.22
CA GLY A 86 -25.89 13.90 46.01
C GLY A 86 -25.17 14.24 44.71
N ASP A 87 -23.91 14.69 44.77
CA ASP A 87 -23.10 14.93 43.57
C ASP A 87 -22.52 13.61 43.02
N PRO A 88 -22.42 13.49 41.67
CA PRO A 88 -21.77 12.34 41.05
C PRO A 88 -20.27 12.32 41.39
N VAL A 89 -19.79 11.19 41.90
CA VAL A 89 -18.36 10.95 42.16
C VAL A 89 -17.62 10.95 40.82
N ALA A 90 -16.54 11.73 40.72
CA ALA A 90 -15.68 11.69 39.54
C ALA A 90 -15.09 10.28 39.35
N PRO A 91 -14.98 9.77 38.12
CA PRO A 91 -14.41 8.45 37.88
C PRO A 91 -12.95 8.41 38.37
N ASP A 92 -12.61 7.30 39.02
CA ASP A 92 -11.29 7.02 39.61
C ASP A 92 -10.20 6.75 38.56
N SER A 93 -10.60 6.47 37.33
CA SER A 93 -9.70 6.23 36.20
C SER A 93 -10.33 6.66 34.87
N TYR A 94 -9.47 7.13 33.96
CA TYR A 94 -9.80 7.35 32.55
C TYR A 94 -8.89 6.46 31.69
N ASP A 95 -9.49 5.73 30.75
CA ASP A 95 -8.76 4.94 29.76
C ASP A 95 -8.68 5.70 28.43
N TYR A 96 -7.47 6.13 28.09
CA TYR A 96 -7.17 6.77 26.80
C TYR A 96 -6.49 5.81 25.82
N SER A 97 -6.34 4.53 26.18
CA SER A 97 -5.82 3.52 25.28
C SER A 97 -6.73 3.32 24.06
N GLY A 98 -6.17 2.77 23.00
CA GLY A 98 -6.93 2.53 21.79
C GLY A 98 -6.07 2.16 20.60
N THR A 99 -6.76 1.79 19.53
CA THR A 99 -6.16 1.54 18.23
C THR A 99 -6.83 2.43 17.20
N ASP A 100 -6.05 3.24 16.51
CA ASP A 100 -6.52 3.99 15.36
C ASP A 100 -6.04 3.31 14.09
N THR A 101 -6.88 3.33 13.06
CA THR A 101 -6.53 2.85 11.73
C THR A 101 -6.73 3.97 10.73
N LEU A 102 -5.67 4.32 10.00
CA LEU A 102 -5.73 5.21 8.86
C LEU A 102 -5.50 4.39 7.59
N SER A 103 -6.47 4.41 6.70
CA SER A 103 -6.38 3.76 5.39
C SER A 103 -6.40 4.82 4.29
N PHE A 104 -5.55 4.65 3.29
CA PHE A 104 -5.51 5.55 2.14
C PHE A 104 -5.34 4.78 0.84
N VAL A 105 -5.91 5.35 -0.21
CA VAL A 105 -5.77 4.91 -1.59
C VAL A 105 -5.23 6.10 -2.38
N GLY A 106 -4.14 5.88 -3.09
CA GLY A 106 -3.52 6.86 -3.96
C GLY A 106 -3.26 6.27 -5.34
N ALA A 107 -2.93 7.12 -6.29
CA ALA A 107 -2.46 6.71 -7.60
C ALA A 107 -1.30 7.62 -8.02
N VAL A 108 -0.26 7.02 -8.60
CA VAL A 108 0.88 7.75 -9.16
C VAL A 108 0.77 7.66 -10.68
N PRO A 109 0.34 8.73 -11.38
CA PRO A 109 0.30 8.73 -12.83
C PRO A 109 1.69 8.99 -13.41
N PHE A 110 1.96 8.39 -14.56
CA PHE A 110 3.12 8.67 -15.39
C PHE A 110 2.68 8.86 -16.84
N LEU A 111 3.14 9.95 -17.46
CA LEU A 111 3.02 10.18 -18.90
C LEU A 111 4.42 10.33 -19.48
N GLY A 112 4.79 9.43 -20.39
CA GLY A 112 6.08 9.43 -21.05
C GLY A 112 5.94 9.54 -22.55
N VAL A 113 6.86 10.27 -23.16
CA VAL A 113 7.05 10.33 -24.61
C VAL A 113 8.52 10.05 -24.89
N SER A 114 8.80 9.07 -25.75
CA SER A 114 10.13 8.83 -26.30
C SER A 114 10.08 8.95 -27.82
N SER A 115 11.14 9.45 -28.44
CA SER A 115 11.28 9.59 -29.88
C SER A 115 12.76 9.52 -30.23
N ASP A 116 13.10 8.84 -31.32
CA ASP A 116 14.45 8.77 -31.85
C ASP A 116 14.82 9.97 -32.77
N LEU A 117 13.86 10.88 -33.02
CA LEU A 117 14.02 12.12 -33.80
C LEU A 117 14.68 11.94 -35.19
N MET A 118 14.61 10.74 -35.77
CA MET A 118 15.15 10.47 -37.12
C MET A 118 14.28 11.06 -38.23
#